data_AF-A0A562C1J5-F1
#
_entry.id   AF-A0A562C1J5-F1
#
_cell.length_a   1.000
_cell.length_b   1.000
_cell.length_c   1.000
_cell.angle_alpha   90.00
_cell.angle_beta   90.00
_cell.angle_gamma   90.00
#
_symmetry.space_group_name_H-M   'P 1'
#
loop_
_entity.id
_entity.type
_entity.pdbx_description
1 polymer ?
#
loop_
_entity_poly.entity_id
_entity_poly.type
_entity_poly.pdbx_seq_one_letter_code
_entity_poly.pdbx_strand_id
1 'polypeptide(L)'
;MDCEAFIARWTTREGGAERANYQMFLSELCDLIGVSRPDPAGIEREHNDYVFERAVRRRASDEIMSSRRIDLYKKGCFILEAKQSRLPGGRNALPGQLALIPEEPERLGRRSVARGWDAMMQNARRQAEEYVFLLDADHPAPPFIITCDVGHAFELFADFTGTGRAYSQFPDRKGFRIYLEDLRQAETRELLARIWTDPTSLDPARESARVTRQIATRLAAVSRSLEENYEPEQVAVFLMRCIFCTGCIFAFTGNRKTRASQGAGCRFPQGMVALWQITP
;
A
#
# COMPACT_ATOMS: atom_id res chain seq x y z
N MET A 1 -19.68 12.85 5.65
CA MET A 1 -19.81 12.24 6.99
C MET A 1 -18.66 12.75 7.85
N ASP A 2 -18.87 13.03 9.14
CA ASP A 2 -17.77 13.43 10.04
C ASP A 2 -16.88 12.22 10.39
N CYS A 3 -15.57 12.46 10.53
CA CYS A 3 -14.58 11.40 10.73
C CYS A 3 -14.72 10.74 12.11
N GLU A 4 -14.92 11.52 13.18
CA GLU A 4 -15.11 10.95 14.52
C GLU A 4 -16.41 10.16 14.60
N ALA A 5 -17.49 10.65 13.97
CA ALA A 5 -18.74 9.93 13.88
C ALA A 5 -18.59 8.58 13.15
N PHE A 6 -17.82 8.52 12.06
CA PHE A 6 -17.53 7.28 11.34
C PHE A 6 -16.74 6.29 12.21
N ILE A 7 -15.65 6.74 12.83
CA ILE A 7 -14.81 5.89 13.70
C ILE A 7 -15.64 5.36 14.86
N ALA A 8 -16.34 6.23 15.60
CA ALA A 8 -17.17 5.83 16.73
C ALA A 8 -18.23 4.79 16.31
N ARG A 9 -18.91 5.01 15.19
CA ARG A 9 -19.94 4.08 14.72
C ARG A 9 -19.42 2.68 14.45
N TRP A 10 -18.23 2.57 13.83
CA TRP A 10 -17.71 1.30 13.36
C TRP A 10 -16.78 0.60 14.36
N THR A 11 -16.18 1.34 15.29
CA THR A 11 -15.42 0.77 16.41
C THR A 11 -16.34 0.25 17.53
N THR A 12 -17.50 0.89 17.79
CA THR A 12 -18.42 0.48 18.87
C THR A 12 -19.33 -0.70 18.49
N ARG A 13 -19.50 -0.99 17.20
CA ARG A 13 -20.36 -2.09 16.72
C ARG A 13 -19.61 -3.43 16.81
N GLU A 14 -19.49 -3.97 18.01
CA GLU A 14 -18.96 -5.32 18.26
C GLU A 14 -19.94 -6.41 17.78
N GLY A 15 -19.54 -7.18 16.76
CA GLY A 15 -19.90 -8.60 16.64
C GLY A 15 -21.34 -8.99 16.26
N GLY A 16 -21.94 -8.43 15.20
CA GLY A 16 -23.23 -8.93 14.69
C GLY A 16 -23.44 -8.76 13.18
N ALA A 17 -23.40 -9.88 12.44
CA ALA A 17 -23.68 -10.08 11.01
C ALA A 17 -22.53 -9.77 10.01
N GLU A 18 -21.76 -10.82 9.71
CA GLU A 18 -20.50 -10.84 8.93
C GLU A 18 -20.62 -10.38 7.46
N ARG A 19 -21.80 -10.47 6.84
CA ARG A 19 -22.01 -10.11 5.42
C ARG A 19 -22.80 -8.83 5.19
N ALA A 20 -23.68 -8.45 6.12
CA ALA A 20 -24.58 -7.32 5.92
C ALA A 20 -23.88 -5.95 6.12
N ASN A 21 -22.78 -5.93 6.88
CA ASN A 21 -22.21 -4.68 7.38
C ASN A 21 -21.04 -4.15 6.55
N TYR A 22 -20.28 -5.00 5.86
CA TYR A 22 -19.08 -4.55 5.15
C TYR A 22 -19.43 -3.62 3.97
N GLN A 23 -20.53 -3.88 3.25
CA GLN A 23 -20.97 -3.03 2.14
C GLN A 23 -21.36 -1.63 2.63
N MET A 24 -22.05 -1.57 3.78
CA MET A 24 -22.41 -0.31 4.43
C MET A 24 -21.16 0.42 4.92
N PHE A 25 -20.24 -0.28 5.57
CA PHE A 25 -18.96 0.28 6.03
C PHE A 25 -18.15 0.88 4.88
N LEU A 26 -17.96 0.13 3.79
CA LEU A 26 -17.20 0.59 2.63
C LEU A 26 -17.91 1.72 1.88
N SER A 27 -19.25 1.73 1.83
CA SER A 27 -20.00 2.84 1.25
C SER A 27 -19.83 4.13 2.06
N GLU A 28 -19.87 4.04 3.39
CA GLU A 28 -19.65 5.19 4.27
C GLU A 28 -18.18 5.64 4.28
N LEU A 29 -17.24 4.71 4.12
CA LEU A 29 -15.83 5.03 3.89
C LEU A 29 -15.67 5.85 2.60
N CYS A 30 -16.36 5.47 1.51
CA CYS A 30 -16.31 6.22 0.25
C CYS A 30 -16.77 7.67 0.45
N ASP A 31 -17.83 7.89 1.23
CA ASP A 31 -18.29 9.25 1.58
C ASP A 31 -17.26 10.01 2.42
N LEU A 32 -16.58 9.33 3.33
CA LEU A 32 -15.56 9.93 4.20
C LEU A 32 -14.33 10.37 3.41
N ILE A 33 -13.88 9.55 2.45
CA ILE A 33 -12.71 9.86 1.62
C ILE A 33 -13.07 10.67 0.36
N GLY A 34 -14.35 10.96 0.14
CA GLY A 34 -14.82 11.84 -0.93
C GLY A 34 -14.78 11.22 -2.33
N VAL A 35 -14.94 9.90 -2.45
CA VAL A 35 -14.96 9.18 -3.73
C VAL A 35 -16.36 8.64 -4.07
N SER A 36 -16.58 8.28 -5.32
CA SER A 36 -17.84 7.64 -5.72
C SER A 36 -18.04 6.32 -4.98
N ARG A 37 -19.30 6.01 -4.66
CA ARG A 37 -19.67 4.69 -4.13
C ARG A 37 -19.71 3.64 -5.24
N PRO A 38 -19.60 2.34 -4.90
CA PRO A 38 -19.76 1.27 -5.88
C PRO A 38 -21.17 1.24 -6.48
N ASP A 39 -21.25 0.83 -7.74
CA ASP A 39 -22.51 0.66 -8.46
C ASP A 39 -23.22 -0.64 -8.04
N PRO A 40 -24.57 -0.71 -8.15
CA PRO A 40 -25.30 -1.95 -8.00
C PRO A 40 -24.80 -2.99 -9.02
N ALA A 41 -24.58 -4.23 -8.57
CA ALA A 41 -24.14 -5.29 -9.47
C ALA A 41 -25.22 -5.59 -10.54
N GLY A 42 -24.88 -5.41 -11.81
CA GLY A 42 -25.72 -5.76 -12.95
C GLY A 42 -25.68 -7.25 -13.27
N ILE A 43 -26.64 -7.70 -14.08
CA ILE A 43 -26.71 -9.09 -14.59
C ILE A 43 -25.54 -9.37 -15.55
N GLU A 44 -25.15 -8.35 -16.33
CA GLU A 44 -24.04 -8.41 -17.28
C GLU A 44 -22.70 -8.09 -16.61
N ARG A 45 -21.77 -9.04 -16.65
CA ARG A 45 -20.47 -8.95 -15.96
C ARG A 45 -19.49 -7.96 -16.61
N GLU A 46 -19.66 -7.70 -17.90
CA GLU A 46 -18.83 -6.79 -18.70
C GLU A 46 -18.96 -5.32 -18.23
N HIS A 47 -20.04 -4.96 -17.54
CA HIS A 47 -20.29 -3.61 -17.02
C HIS A 47 -19.99 -3.48 -15.52
N ASN A 48 -19.55 -4.56 -14.85
CA ASN A 48 -19.33 -4.59 -13.41
C ASN A 48 -17.92 -4.07 -13.04
N ASP A 49 -17.59 -2.87 -13.48
CA ASP A 49 -16.27 -2.25 -13.33
C ASP A 49 -16.02 -1.69 -11.93
N TYR A 50 -17.06 -1.33 -11.18
CA TYR A 50 -16.95 -0.92 -9.79
C TYR A 50 -18.13 -1.39 -8.95
N VAL A 51 -18.08 -2.62 -8.44
CA VAL A 51 -19.24 -3.27 -7.79
C VAL A 51 -18.84 -4.10 -6.57
N PHE A 52 -19.79 -4.25 -5.65
CA PHE A 52 -19.72 -5.27 -4.60
C PHE A 52 -19.98 -6.67 -5.16
N GLU A 53 -19.43 -7.70 -4.51
CA GLU A 53 -19.73 -9.11 -4.76
C GLU A 53 -19.57 -9.54 -6.24
N ARG A 54 -18.53 -9.02 -6.92
CA ARG A 54 -18.23 -9.34 -8.33
C ARG A 54 -17.99 -10.84 -8.48
N ALA A 55 -18.80 -11.50 -9.29
CA ALA A 55 -18.64 -12.93 -9.57
C ALA A 55 -17.44 -13.19 -10.50
N VAL A 56 -16.58 -14.13 -10.10
CA VAL A 56 -15.48 -14.65 -10.91
C VAL A 56 -15.63 -16.16 -11.10
N ARG A 57 -15.35 -16.65 -12.31
CA ARG A 57 -15.45 -18.09 -12.64
C ARG A 57 -14.08 -18.75 -12.50
N ARG A 58 -14.06 -19.95 -11.95
CA ARG A 58 -12.88 -20.81 -12.02
C ARG A 58 -12.69 -21.28 -13.46
N ARG A 59 -11.43 -21.56 -13.84
CA ARG A 59 -11.11 -22.13 -15.16
C ARG A 59 -11.79 -23.49 -15.29
N ALA A 60 -12.19 -23.86 -16.50
CA ALA A 60 -13.03 -25.03 -16.80
C ALA A 60 -12.45 -26.40 -16.35
N SER A 61 -11.21 -26.44 -15.85
CA SER A 61 -10.55 -27.64 -15.32
C SER A 61 -10.96 -28.01 -13.88
N ASP A 62 -11.76 -27.19 -13.20
CA ASP A 62 -12.20 -27.46 -11.83
C ASP A 62 -13.62 -28.07 -11.80
N GLU A 63 -13.74 -29.26 -11.22
CA GLU A 63 -14.97 -30.09 -11.14
C GLU A 63 -16.12 -29.46 -10.34
N ILE A 64 -15.86 -28.39 -9.58
CA ILE A 64 -16.85 -27.70 -8.73
C ILE A 64 -17.18 -26.32 -9.32
N MET A 65 -18.41 -26.19 -9.83
CA MET A 65 -18.98 -25.00 -10.49
C MET A 65 -19.36 -23.85 -9.53
N SER A 66 -18.82 -23.78 -8.31
CA SER A 66 -19.16 -22.67 -7.40
C SER A 66 -18.47 -21.38 -7.86
N SER A 67 -19.27 -20.38 -8.23
CA SER A 67 -18.77 -19.03 -8.54
C SER A 67 -18.18 -18.42 -7.27
N ARG A 68 -16.91 -18.02 -7.31
CA ARG A 68 -16.34 -17.20 -6.23
C ARG A 68 -16.74 -15.75 -6.45
N ARG A 69 -16.75 -14.95 -5.38
CA ARG A 69 -17.12 -13.53 -5.44
C ARG A 69 -16.08 -12.69 -4.74
N ILE A 70 -15.71 -11.58 -5.36
CA ILE A 70 -14.83 -10.57 -4.80
C ILE A 70 -15.71 -9.60 -4.01
N ASP A 71 -15.37 -9.31 -2.75
CA ASP A 71 -16.20 -8.47 -1.90
C ASP A 71 -16.39 -7.07 -2.47
N LEU A 72 -15.30 -6.41 -2.88
CA LEU A 72 -15.36 -5.16 -3.63
C LEU A 72 -14.27 -5.13 -4.71
N TYR A 73 -14.69 -4.82 -5.93
CA TYR A 73 -13.79 -4.72 -7.08
C TYR A 73 -13.94 -3.36 -7.75
N LYS A 74 -12.81 -2.73 -8.09
CA LYS A 74 -12.77 -1.57 -8.97
C LYS A 74 -11.71 -1.76 -10.06
N LYS A 75 -12.14 -1.81 -11.32
CA LYS A 75 -11.30 -2.01 -12.50
C LYS A 75 -10.18 -0.98 -12.55
N GLY A 76 -8.96 -1.48 -12.78
CA GLY A 76 -7.75 -0.65 -12.81
C GLY A 76 -7.33 -0.05 -11.47
N CYS A 77 -8.06 -0.30 -10.38
CA CYS A 77 -7.76 0.27 -9.06
C CYS A 77 -7.37 -0.80 -8.05
N PHE A 78 -8.33 -1.62 -7.61
CA PHE A 78 -8.08 -2.56 -6.54
C PHE A 78 -9.03 -3.77 -6.56
N ILE A 79 -8.55 -4.84 -5.92
CA ILE A 79 -9.39 -5.89 -5.33
C ILE A 79 -9.37 -5.68 -3.82
N LEU A 80 -10.55 -5.67 -3.19
CA LEU A 80 -10.68 -5.59 -1.75
C LEU A 80 -11.40 -6.85 -1.22
N GLU A 81 -10.77 -7.50 -0.26
CA GLU A 81 -11.34 -8.62 0.50
C GLU A 81 -11.61 -8.15 1.93
N ALA A 82 -12.87 -8.22 2.35
CA ALA A 82 -13.32 -7.82 3.66
C ALA A 82 -13.43 -9.03 4.58
N LYS A 83 -12.91 -8.91 5.79
CA LYS A 83 -13.10 -9.80 6.91
C LYS A 83 -13.69 -9.01 8.07
N GLN A 84 -14.25 -9.73 9.03
CA GLN A 84 -14.69 -9.14 10.28
C GLN A 84 -14.10 -9.97 11.40
N SER A 85 -13.13 -9.41 12.11
CA SER A 85 -12.56 -10.03 13.29
C SER A 85 -13.57 -10.01 14.43
N ARG A 86 -13.66 -11.14 15.14
CA ARG A 86 -14.38 -11.21 16.41
C ARG A 86 -13.36 -10.88 17.50
N LEU A 87 -13.15 -9.59 17.77
CA LEU A 87 -12.26 -9.14 18.85
C LEU A 87 -12.75 -9.68 20.21
N PRO A 88 -11.85 -9.97 21.19
CA PRO A 88 -12.26 -10.54 22.47
C PRO A 88 -13.03 -9.49 23.31
N GLY A 89 -14.29 -9.81 23.61
CA GLY A 89 -15.24 -8.97 24.37
C GLY A 89 -16.70 -9.32 24.04
N GLY A 90 -16.96 -9.72 22.80
CA GLY A 90 -18.24 -10.27 22.35
C GLY A 90 -18.42 -11.74 22.77
N ARG A 91 -19.66 -12.13 23.09
CA ARG A 91 -20.06 -13.44 23.64
C ARG A 91 -19.77 -14.69 22.79
N ASN A 92 -19.03 -14.58 21.68
CA ASN A 92 -18.70 -15.70 20.77
C ASN A 92 -17.27 -15.59 20.21
N ALA A 93 -16.28 -15.92 21.04
CA ALA A 93 -14.91 -16.15 20.59
C ALA A 93 -14.82 -17.36 19.63
N LEU A 94 -13.81 -17.36 18.75
CA LEU A 94 -13.55 -18.40 17.74
C LEU A 94 -13.64 -19.83 18.33
N PRO A 95 -14.36 -20.78 17.68
CA PRO A 95 -14.27 -22.19 18.05
C PRO A 95 -12.84 -22.68 17.84
N GLY A 96 -12.23 -23.17 18.91
CA GLY A 96 -10.92 -23.81 18.88
C GLY A 96 -10.90 -24.93 17.84
N GLN A 97 -9.95 -24.87 16.91
CA GLN A 97 -9.66 -25.99 16.04
C GLN A 97 -8.86 -27.00 16.85
N LEU A 98 -9.56 -28.02 17.38
CA LEU A 98 -8.97 -29.20 18.01
C LEU A 98 -7.97 -29.85 17.04
N ALA A 99 -6.68 -29.79 17.37
CA ALA A 99 -5.67 -30.72 16.88
C ALA A 99 -4.60 -30.92 17.96
N LEU A 100 -4.81 -31.94 18.80
CA LEU A 100 -3.82 -32.79 19.49
C LEU A 100 -2.41 -32.19 19.74
N ILE A 101 -2.29 -31.25 20.69
CA ILE A 101 -1.00 -30.91 21.31
C ILE A 101 -1.18 -31.00 22.84
N PRO A 102 -0.35 -31.78 23.57
CA PRO A 102 -0.46 -31.90 25.02
C PRO A 102 -0.22 -30.57 25.73
N GLU A 103 -0.91 -30.37 26.84
CA GLU A 103 -1.04 -29.14 27.61
C GLU A 103 0.29 -28.45 27.98
N GLU A 104 0.41 -27.19 27.57
CA GLU A 104 1.34 -26.21 28.14
C GLU A 104 0.51 -25.13 28.86
N PRO A 105 0.96 -24.57 30.02
CA PRO A 105 0.08 -23.89 30.96
C PRO A 105 -0.46 -22.56 30.43
N GLU A 106 -1.72 -22.29 30.79
CA GLU A 106 -2.54 -21.12 30.45
C GLU A 106 -1.96 -19.77 30.91
N ARG A 107 -0.94 -19.24 30.21
CA ARG A 107 -0.43 -17.87 30.42
C ARG A 107 -0.34 -17.01 29.15
N LEU A 108 -1.05 -17.33 28.06
CA LEU A 108 -0.87 -16.66 26.76
C LEU A 108 -2.15 -16.12 26.07
N GLY A 109 -3.18 -15.73 26.82
CA GLY A 109 -4.47 -15.26 26.25
C GLY A 109 -4.41 -14.03 25.33
N ARG A 110 -3.36 -13.17 25.39
CA ARG A 110 -3.23 -12.00 24.48
C ARG A 110 -2.40 -12.26 23.22
N ARG A 111 -1.43 -13.19 23.26
CA ARG A 111 -0.53 -13.42 22.12
C ARG A 111 -1.15 -14.35 21.07
N SER A 112 -2.05 -15.24 21.47
CA SER A 112 -2.75 -16.17 20.56
C SER A 112 -3.76 -15.44 19.66
N VAL A 113 -4.48 -14.45 20.20
CA VAL A 113 -5.48 -13.65 19.47
C VAL A 113 -4.83 -12.83 18.35
N ALA A 114 -3.71 -12.18 18.63
CA ALA A 114 -2.95 -11.42 17.62
C ALA A 114 -2.49 -12.33 16.47
N ARG A 115 -2.01 -13.55 16.78
CA ARG A 115 -1.63 -14.54 15.76
C ARG A 115 -2.81 -15.04 14.93
N GLY A 116 -3.97 -15.26 15.56
CA GLY A 116 -5.18 -15.68 14.84
C GLY A 116 -5.69 -14.60 13.89
N TRP A 117 -5.61 -13.34 14.31
CA TRP A 117 -5.97 -12.20 13.47
C TRP A 117 -4.99 -12.00 12.30
N ASP A 118 -3.67 -12.03 12.56
CA ASP A 118 -2.66 -11.94 11.49
C ASP A 118 -2.84 -13.09 10.47
N ALA A 119 -3.14 -14.31 10.92
CA ALA A 119 -3.42 -15.44 10.04
C ALA A 119 -4.68 -15.24 9.20
N MET A 120 -5.75 -14.67 9.78
CA MET A 120 -6.98 -14.34 9.05
C MET A 120 -6.70 -13.31 7.95
N MET A 121 -5.97 -12.23 8.28
CA MET A 121 -5.62 -11.18 7.32
C MET A 121 -4.71 -11.72 6.20
N GLN A 122 -3.75 -12.58 6.54
CA GLN A 122 -2.90 -13.25 5.54
C GLN A 122 -3.72 -14.17 4.62
N ASN A 123 -4.72 -14.88 5.14
CA ASN A 123 -5.61 -15.69 4.32
C ASN A 123 -6.49 -14.83 3.40
N ALA A 124 -7.00 -13.68 3.89
CA ALA A 124 -7.73 -12.72 3.08
C ALA A 124 -6.88 -12.18 1.93
N ARG A 125 -5.61 -11.86 2.21
CA ARG A 125 -4.65 -11.44 1.20
C ARG A 125 -4.46 -12.52 0.13
N ARG A 126 -4.21 -13.76 0.53
CA ARG A 126 -4.03 -14.88 -0.42
C ARG A 126 -5.27 -15.07 -1.29
N GLN A 127 -6.45 -14.94 -0.70
CA GLN A 127 -7.72 -15.01 -1.43
C GLN A 127 -7.84 -13.88 -2.47
N ALA A 128 -7.48 -12.65 -2.12
CA ALA A 128 -7.46 -11.52 -3.04
C ALA A 128 -6.44 -11.70 -4.17
N GLU A 129 -5.24 -12.24 -3.87
CA GLU A 129 -4.23 -12.57 -4.88
C GLU A 129 -4.72 -13.66 -5.85
N GLU A 130 -5.42 -14.68 -5.35
CA GLU A 130 -6.03 -15.71 -6.21
C GLU A 130 -7.06 -15.11 -7.18
N TYR A 131 -7.81 -14.09 -6.77
CA TYR A 131 -8.80 -13.44 -7.61
C TYR A 131 -8.21 -12.71 -8.81
N VAL A 132 -6.98 -12.21 -8.72
CA VAL A 132 -6.29 -11.56 -9.84
C VAL A 132 -6.20 -12.49 -11.06
N PHE A 133 -5.98 -13.79 -10.83
CA PHE A 133 -5.89 -14.79 -11.91
C PHE A 133 -7.25 -15.27 -12.45
N LEU A 134 -8.34 -14.90 -11.78
CA LEU A 134 -9.71 -15.25 -12.13
C LEU A 134 -10.46 -14.08 -12.79
N LEU A 135 -9.82 -12.91 -12.93
CA LEU A 135 -10.36 -11.80 -13.70
C LEU A 135 -10.45 -12.16 -15.19
N ASP A 136 -11.40 -11.54 -15.88
CA ASP A 136 -11.58 -11.67 -17.31
C ASP A 136 -10.42 -11.02 -18.07
N ALA A 137 -10.17 -11.43 -19.32
CA ALA A 137 -8.98 -11.02 -20.07
C ALA A 137 -8.90 -9.51 -20.39
N ASP A 138 -10.05 -8.83 -20.42
CA ASP A 138 -10.21 -7.40 -20.63
C ASP A 138 -10.05 -6.57 -19.34
N HIS A 139 -9.87 -7.24 -18.19
CA HIS A 139 -9.58 -6.63 -16.90
C HIS A 139 -8.09 -6.78 -16.56
N PRO A 140 -7.30 -5.69 -16.61
CA PRO A 140 -5.89 -5.77 -16.23
C PRO A 140 -5.75 -6.10 -14.74
N ALA A 141 -4.60 -6.67 -14.36
CA ALA A 141 -4.27 -6.89 -12.96
C ALA A 141 -4.32 -5.54 -12.22
N PRO A 142 -5.08 -5.43 -11.11
CA PRO A 142 -5.23 -4.17 -10.41
C PRO A 142 -3.90 -3.79 -9.72
N PRO A 143 -3.55 -2.50 -9.66
CA PRO A 143 -2.33 -2.07 -9.00
C PRO A 143 -2.35 -2.32 -7.49
N PHE A 144 -3.54 -2.38 -6.86
CA PHE A 144 -3.67 -2.62 -5.42
C PHE A 144 -4.47 -3.88 -5.08
N ILE A 145 -4.06 -4.54 -4.00
CA ILE A 145 -4.86 -5.47 -3.21
C ILE A 145 -5.03 -4.87 -1.83
N ILE A 146 -6.27 -4.88 -1.35
CA ILE A 146 -6.63 -4.36 -0.04
C ILE A 146 -7.28 -5.48 0.76
N THR A 147 -6.77 -5.74 1.96
CA THR A 147 -7.52 -6.51 2.95
C THR A 147 -8.14 -5.54 3.94
N CYS A 148 -9.38 -5.78 4.34
CA CYS A 148 -10.10 -4.92 5.26
C CYS A 148 -10.64 -5.76 6.41
N ASP A 149 -10.28 -5.41 7.64
CA ASP A 149 -10.99 -5.83 8.84
C ASP A 149 -12.01 -4.74 9.20
N VAL A 150 -13.29 -5.04 8.99
CA VAL A 150 -14.38 -4.08 9.15
C VAL A 150 -14.40 -3.51 10.56
N GLY A 151 -14.22 -2.19 10.66
CA GLY A 151 -14.20 -1.47 11.93
C GLY A 151 -12.87 -1.50 12.68
N HIS A 152 -11.79 -2.04 12.08
CA HIS A 152 -10.49 -2.14 12.74
C HIS A 152 -9.32 -1.67 11.88
N ALA A 153 -9.04 -2.28 10.72
CA ALA A 153 -7.85 -1.94 9.94
C ALA A 153 -7.97 -2.29 8.44
N PHE A 154 -7.14 -1.64 7.63
CA PHE A 154 -6.87 -1.99 6.23
C PHE A 154 -5.41 -2.40 6.09
N GLU A 155 -5.12 -3.37 5.23
CA GLU A 155 -3.76 -3.63 4.76
C GLU A 155 -3.65 -3.42 3.26
N LEU A 156 -2.64 -2.66 2.85
CA LEU A 156 -2.41 -2.25 1.48
C LEU A 156 -1.24 -3.00 0.87
N PHE A 157 -1.47 -3.60 -0.29
CA PHE A 157 -0.44 -4.25 -1.08
C PHE A 157 -0.49 -3.72 -2.51
N ALA A 158 0.67 -3.40 -3.09
CA ALA A 158 0.76 -2.82 -4.43
C ALA A 158 1.66 -3.64 -5.36
N ASP A 159 1.26 -3.72 -6.62
CA ASP A 159 2.06 -4.21 -7.75
C ASP A 159 1.85 -3.27 -8.95
N PHE A 160 2.76 -2.30 -9.11
CA PHE A 160 2.74 -1.36 -10.24
C PHE A 160 3.32 -1.94 -11.53
N THR A 161 3.84 -3.17 -11.52
CA THR A 161 4.38 -3.82 -12.73
C THR A 161 3.27 -4.28 -13.68
N GLY A 162 2.03 -4.39 -13.18
CA GLY A 162 0.90 -4.91 -13.94
C GLY A 162 0.96 -6.43 -14.17
N THR A 163 1.92 -7.13 -13.56
CA THR A 163 2.01 -8.60 -13.70
C THR A 163 0.99 -9.34 -12.84
N GLY A 164 0.51 -8.72 -11.77
CA GLY A 164 -0.46 -9.30 -10.85
C GLY A 164 0.11 -10.44 -10.02
N ARG A 165 1.44 -10.50 -9.87
CA ARG A 165 2.16 -11.63 -9.23
C ARG A 165 2.97 -11.23 -8.01
N ALA A 166 3.30 -9.96 -7.86
CA ALA A 166 4.30 -9.51 -6.90
C ALA A 166 3.78 -8.37 -6.00
N TYR A 167 2.58 -8.54 -5.44
CA TYR A 167 2.02 -7.56 -4.50
C TYR A 167 2.89 -7.47 -3.24
N SER A 168 3.42 -6.27 -2.99
CA SER A 168 4.27 -5.97 -1.84
C SER A 168 3.60 -4.96 -0.91
N GLN A 169 3.98 -4.96 0.37
CA GLN A 169 3.44 -4.02 1.36
C GLN A 169 3.69 -2.57 0.91
N PHE A 170 2.62 -1.76 0.87
CA PHE A 170 2.67 -0.37 0.41
C PHE A 170 2.12 0.58 1.47
N PRO A 171 2.74 1.75 1.73
CA PRO A 171 3.94 2.28 1.10
C PRO A 171 5.24 1.60 1.58
N ASP A 172 5.22 1.03 2.78
CA ASP A 172 6.36 0.32 3.38
C ASP A 172 5.90 -0.71 4.43
N ARG A 173 6.84 -1.45 5.01
CA ARG A 173 6.56 -2.51 6.01
C ARG A 173 5.89 -2.04 7.30
N LYS A 174 5.88 -0.74 7.60
CA LYS A 174 5.23 -0.15 8.76
C LYS A 174 3.92 0.53 8.39
N GLY A 175 3.90 1.24 7.26
CA GLY A 175 2.75 2.01 6.80
C GLY A 175 1.70 1.20 6.05
N PHE A 176 1.94 -0.08 5.75
CA PHE A 176 0.98 -0.90 5.00
C PHE A 176 -0.31 -1.19 5.74
N ARG A 177 -0.30 -1.11 7.07
CA ARG A 177 -1.46 -1.35 7.91
C ARG A 177 -1.99 -0.02 8.43
N ILE A 178 -3.20 0.32 8.01
CA ILE A 178 -3.90 1.55 8.36
C ILE A 178 -5.00 1.18 9.34
N TYR A 179 -4.92 1.66 10.58
CA TYR A 179 -5.99 1.47 11.55
C TYR A 179 -7.11 2.48 11.34
N LEU A 180 -8.29 2.20 11.88
CA LEU A 180 -9.44 3.11 11.72
C LEU A 180 -9.17 4.49 12.33
N GLU A 181 -8.39 4.54 13.41
CA GLU A 181 -7.95 5.77 14.07
C GLU A 181 -7.05 6.63 13.18
N ASP A 182 -6.30 6.02 12.25
CA ASP A 182 -5.42 6.73 11.33
C ASP A 182 -6.21 7.53 10.29
N LEU A 183 -7.50 7.24 10.10
CA LEU A 183 -8.39 8.02 9.23
C LEU A 183 -8.63 9.46 9.74
N ARG A 184 -8.23 9.77 10.99
CA ARG A 184 -8.19 11.14 11.49
C ARG A 184 -7.18 12.00 10.73
N GLN A 185 -6.10 11.38 10.25
CA GLN A 185 -5.06 12.04 9.46
C GLN A 185 -5.58 12.28 8.04
N ALA A 186 -5.46 13.52 7.57
CA ALA A 186 -5.97 13.89 6.25
C ALA A 186 -5.20 13.16 5.14
N GLU A 187 -3.91 12.92 5.36
CA GLU A 187 -2.98 12.24 4.46
C GLU A 187 -3.41 10.79 4.21
N THR A 188 -3.86 10.08 5.26
CA THR A 188 -4.38 8.71 5.15
C THR A 188 -5.65 8.65 4.31
N ARG A 189 -6.57 9.61 4.52
CA ARG A 189 -7.80 9.70 3.72
C ARG A 189 -7.49 10.03 2.26
N GLU A 190 -6.54 10.94 2.03
CA GLU A 190 -6.10 11.29 0.68
C GLU A 190 -5.42 10.11 -0.03
N LEU A 191 -4.59 9.34 0.69
CA LEU A 191 -3.98 8.12 0.18
C LEU A 191 -5.06 7.13 -0.28
N LEU A 192 -6.05 6.83 0.57
CA LEU A 192 -7.17 5.94 0.22
C LEU A 192 -7.97 6.50 -0.96
N ALA A 193 -8.25 7.81 -0.99
CA ALA A 193 -8.95 8.45 -2.11
C ALA A 193 -8.17 8.28 -3.43
N ARG A 194 -6.84 8.43 -3.41
CA ARG A 194 -5.97 8.21 -4.58
C ARG A 194 -5.98 6.75 -5.03
N ILE A 195 -5.94 5.79 -4.11
CA ILE A 195 -6.08 4.36 -4.46
C ILE A 195 -7.40 4.10 -5.21
N TRP A 196 -8.48 4.78 -4.82
CA TRP A 196 -9.79 4.66 -5.47
C TRP A 196 -9.89 5.37 -6.83
N THR A 197 -9.11 6.43 -7.09
CA THR A 197 -9.34 7.34 -8.22
C THR A 197 -8.20 7.35 -9.23
N ASP A 198 -6.96 7.44 -8.77
CA ASP A 198 -5.75 7.42 -9.59
C ASP A 198 -4.63 6.64 -8.86
N PRO A 199 -4.72 5.30 -8.83
CA PRO A 199 -3.72 4.47 -8.17
C PRO A 199 -2.34 4.59 -8.83
N THR A 200 -2.27 4.94 -10.12
CA THR A 200 -0.99 5.05 -10.84
C THR A 200 -0.19 6.27 -10.40
N SER A 201 -0.83 7.28 -9.82
CA SER A 201 -0.15 8.42 -9.18
C SER A 201 0.71 8.01 -7.97
N LEU A 202 0.42 6.86 -7.37
CA LEU A 202 1.11 6.35 -6.19
C LEU A 202 2.34 5.50 -6.51
N ASP A 203 2.66 5.29 -7.80
CA ASP A 203 3.84 4.56 -8.23
C ASP A 203 5.14 5.29 -7.80
N PRO A 204 5.96 4.69 -6.91
CA PRO A 204 7.22 5.29 -6.47
C PRO A 204 8.20 5.56 -7.60
N ALA A 205 8.17 4.77 -8.68
CA ALA A 205 9.05 4.97 -9.85
C ALA A 205 8.64 6.23 -10.61
N ARG A 206 7.33 6.45 -10.80
CA ARG A 206 6.78 7.65 -11.42
C ARG A 206 7.04 8.89 -10.57
N GLU A 207 6.88 8.78 -9.26
CA GLU A 207 7.16 9.87 -8.33
C GLU A 207 8.66 10.22 -8.32
N SER A 208 9.55 9.22 -8.28
CA SER A 208 10.99 9.43 -8.39
C SER A 208 11.37 10.12 -9.71
N ALA A 209 10.82 9.65 -10.84
CA ALA A 209 11.06 10.26 -12.14
C ALA A 209 10.54 11.71 -12.21
N ARG A 210 9.37 12.00 -11.61
CA ARG A 210 8.80 13.35 -11.50
C ARG A 210 9.70 14.26 -10.68
N VAL A 211 10.16 13.81 -9.52
CA VAL A 211 11.07 14.56 -8.64
C VAL A 211 12.40 14.80 -9.35
N THR A 212 12.99 13.80 -10.00
CA THR A 212 14.22 13.97 -10.79
C THR A 212 14.04 15.00 -11.90
N ARG A 213 12.93 14.96 -12.65
CA ARG A 213 12.64 15.96 -13.70
C ARG A 213 12.46 17.37 -13.13
N GLN A 214 11.79 17.50 -11.98
CA GLN A 214 11.65 18.80 -11.31
C GLN A 214 12.99 19.35 -10.81
N ILE A 215 13.83 18.49 -10.23
CA ILE A 215 15.19 18.88 -9.80
C ILE A 215 16.02 19.30 -11.01
N ALA A 216 15.99 18.55 -12.11
CA ALA A 216 16.68 18.92 -13.34
C ALA A 216 16.20 20.27 -13.90
N THR A 217 14.88 20.54 -13.85
CA THR A 217 14.30 21.83 -14.27
C THR A 217 14.80 22.99 -13.41
N ARG A 218 14.84 22.80 -12.08
CA ARG A 218 15.36 23.81 -11.14
C ARG A 218 16.85 24.03 -11.32
N LEU A 219 17.63 22.96 -11.48
CA LEU A 219 19.06 23.04 -11.76
C LEU A 219 19.34 23.78 -13.07
N ALA A 220 18.57 23.53 -14.12
CA ALA A 220 18.68 24.25 -15.39
C ALA A 220 18.35 25.75 -15.24
N ALA A 221 17.36 26.11 -14.41
CA ALA A 221 17.06 27.51 -14.11
C ALA A 221 18.20 28.19 -13.34
N VAL A 222 18.79 27.50 -12.36
CA VAL A 222 19.96 28.00 -11.62
C VAL A 222 21.18 28.14 -12.54
N SER A 223 21.45 27.18 -13.42
CA SER A 223 22.55 27.25 -14.41
C SER A 223 22.43 28.51 -15.27
N ARG A 224 21.24 28.74 -15.85
CA ARG A 224 20.98 29.93 -16.67
C ARG A 224 21.21 31.24 -15.91
N SER A 225 20.79 31.33 -14.66
CA SER A 225 21.01 32.53 -13.85
C SER A 225 22.48 32.74 -13.47
N LEU A 226 23.25 31.66 -13.29
CA LEU A 226 24.68 31.77 -13.02
C LEU A 226 25.46 32.15 -14.29
N GLU A 227 25.06 31.63 -15.46
CA GLU A 227 25.65 31.97 -16.76
C GLU A 227 25.47 33.45 -17.14
N GLU A 228 24.54 34.19 -16.51
CA GLU A 228 24.41 35.65 -16.69
C GLU A 228 25.63 36.43 -16.15
N ASN A 229 26.33 35.88 -15.16
CA ASN A 229 27.41 36.58 -14.43
C ASN A 229 28.76 35.85 -14.47
N TYR A 230 28.81 34.63 -15.01
CA TYR A 230 29.99 33.77 -14.99
C TYR A 230 30.14 32.98 -16.30
N GLU A 231 31.38 32.60 -16.63
CA GLU A 231 31.68 31.80 -17.82
C GLU A 231 31.01 30.41 -17.74
N PRO A 232 30.40 29.91 -18.84
CA PRO A 232 29.66 28.64 -18.84
C PRO A 232 30.46 27.44 -18.33
N GLU A 233 31.76 27.41 -18.60
CA GLU A 233 32.65 26.34 -18.16
C GLU A 233 32.83 26.33 -16.63
N GLN A 234 32.92 27.51 -16.00
CA GLN A 234 33.01 27.64 -14.55
C GLN A 234 31.70 27.23 -13.87
N VAL A 235 30.55 27.61 -14.44
CA VAL A 235 29.22 27.23 -13.95
C VAL A 235 29.03 25.71 -14.02
N ALA A 236 29.42 25.08 -15.13
CA ALA A 236 29.32 23.63 -15.31
C ALA A 236 30.16 22.86 -14.27
N VAL A 237 31.42 23.28 -14.06
CA VAL A 237 32.32 22.68 -13.06
C VAL A 237 31.77 22.86 -11.63
N PHE A 238 31.24 24.03 -11.32
CA PHE A 238 30.62 24.31 -10.03
C PHE A 238 29.38 23.42 -9.79
N LEU A 239 28.46 23.33 -10.74
CA LEU A 239 27.25 22.50 -10.62
C LEU A 239 27.56 21.01 -10.51
N MET A 240 28.54 20.50 -11.27
CA MET A 240 29.02 19.12 -11.15
C MET A 240 29.53 18.83 -9.73
N ARG A 241 30.29 19.76 -9.13
CA ARG A 241 30.76 19.62 -7.73
C ARG A 241 29.61 19.64 -6.73
N CYS A 242 28.64 20.54 -6.89
CA CYS A 242 27.48 20.62 -6.01
C CYS A 242 26.66 19.33 -6.02
N ILE A 243 26.33 18.80 -7.20
CA ILE A 243 25.57 17.55 -7.35
C ILE A 243 26.33 16.38 -6.70
N PHE A 244 27.64 16.31 -6.95
CA PHE A 244 28.50 15.28 -6.38
C PHE A 244 28.54 15.31 -4.84
N CYS A 245 28.70 16.51 -4.27
CA CYS A 245 28.66 16.71 -2.81
C CYS A 245 27.34 16.25 -2.19
N THR A 246 26.20 16.62 -2.79
CA THR A 246 24.88 16.15 -2.30
C THR A 246 24.73 14.63 -2.37
N GLY A 247 25.22 13.98 -3.44
CA GLY A 247 25.21 12.51 -3.56
C GLY A 247 26.06 11.82 -2.50
N CYS A 248 27.25 12.35 -2.20
CA CYS A 248 28.12 11.82 -1.15
C CYS A 248 27.52 11.97 0.25
N ILE A 249 26.89 13.12 0.55
CA ILE A 249 26.24 13.35 1.84
C ILE A 249 25.08 12.38 2.03
N PHE A 250 24.23 12.18 1.02
CA PHE A 250 23.11 11.25 1.08
C PHE A 250 23.56 9.80 1.31
N ALA A 251 24.62 9.36 0.62
CA ALA A 251 25.23 8.04 0.82
C ALA A 251 25.80 7.87 2.24
N PHE A 252 26.30 8.95 2.86
CA PHE A 252 26.83 8.94 4.22
C PHE A 252 25.73 8.96 5.29
N THR A 253 24.61 9.64 5.05
CA THR A 253 23.50 9.75 6.01
C THR A 253 22.52 8.57 5.92
N GLY A 254 22.35 7.96 4.75
CA GLY A 254 21.40 6.86 4.49
C GLY A 254 21.82 5.50 5.08
N ASN A 255 23.05 5.35 5.58
CA ASN A 255 23.59 4.05 5.98
C ASN A 255 24.14 4.02 7.42
N ARG A 256 23.49 4.69 8.38
CA ARG A 256 23.89 4.66 9.81
C ARG A 256 23.73 3.29 10.49
N LYS A 257 23.08 2.29 9.88
CA LYS A 257 22.81 0.99 10.54
C LYS A 257 23.78 -0.15 10.20
N THR A 258 24.65 -0.02 9.20
CA THR A 258 25.59 -1.11 8.82
C THR A 258 27.05 -0.86 9.18
N ARG A 259 27.39 0.30 9.77
CA ARG A 259 28.79 0.67 10.05
C ARG A 259 29.36 0.23 11.40
N ALA A 260 28.60 -0.51 12.21
CA ALA A 260 29.12 -1.01 13.48
C ALA A 260 30.04 -2.25 13.35
N SER A 261 30.21 -2.84 12.16
CA SER A 261 30.92 -4.12 12.04
C SER A 261 32.09 -4.18 11.04
N GLN A 262 32.48 -3.09 10.37
CA GLN A 262 33.68 -3.13 9.53
C GLN A 262 34.53 -1.86 9.70
N GLY A 263 35.69 -2.04 10.34
CA GLY A 263 36.80 -1.09 10.27
C GLY A 263 37.30 -1.03 8.83
N ALA A 264 36.77 -0.10 8.05
CA ALA A 264 37.26 0.20 6.71
C ALA A 264 37.48 1.71 6.62
N GLY A 265 38.75 2.10 6.59
CA GLY A 265 39.18 3.48 6.41
C GLY A 265 38.53 4.09 5.17
N CYS A 266 38.09 5.34 5.31
CA CYS A 266 37.54 6.12 4.23
C CYS A 266 38.63 6.38 3.18
N ARG A 267 38.71 5.56 2.13
CA ARG A 267 39.41 5.93 0.89
C ARG A 267 38.44 6.69 0.00
N PHE A 268 38.57 8.01 -0.03
CA PHE A 268 38.15 8.78 -1.19
C PHE A 268 38.96 8.26 -2.40
N PRO A 269 38.31 7.85 -3.50
CA PRO A 269 39.04 7.42 -4.70
C PRO A 269 39.98 8.54 -5.15
N GLN A 270 41.26 8.26 -5.37
CA GLN A 270 42.26 9.28 -5.75
C GLN A 270 41.85 10.11 -6.99
N GLY A 271 41.03 9.55 -7.90
CA GLY A 271 40.49 10.27 -9.05
C GLY A 271 39.53 11.42 -8.71
N MET A 272 38.94 11.44 -7.50
CA MET A 272 38.07 12.52 -7.03
C MET A 272 38.82 13.74 -6.49
N VAL A 273 40.08 13.57 -6.05
CA VAL A 273 40.90 14.69 -5.56
C VAL A 273 41.22 15.64 -6.72
N ALA A 274 41.37 15.11 -7.93
CA ALA A 274 41.59 15.90 -9.15
C ALA A 274 40.42 16.85 -9.47
N LEU A 275 39.19 16.49 -9.14
CA LEU A 275 38.01 17.35 -9.34
C LEU A 275 38.03 18.62 -8.46
N TRP A 276 38.86 18.67 -7.41
CA TRP A 276 38.94 19.76 -6.43
C TRP A 276 40.24 20.55 -6.49
N GLN A 277 41.19 20.17 -7.35
CA GLN A 277 42.37 20.97 -7.61
C GLN A 277 42.05 21.99 -8.71
N ILE A 278 41.60 23.18 -8.31
CA ILE A 278 41.70 24.36 -9.17
C ILE A 278 43.11 24.91 -8.97
N THR A 279 43.97 24.81 -9.98
CA THR A 279 45.11 25.71 -10.09
C THR A 279 44.60 27.13 -10.36
N PRO A 280 45.10 28.14 -9.63
CA PRO A 280 44.61 29.52 -9.65
C PRO A 280 44.73 30.18 -11.03
#